data_AF-A0A3M0ZQE3-F1
#
_entry.id   AF-A0A3M0ZQE3-F1
#
_cell.length_a   1.000
_cell.length_b   1.000
_cell.length_c   1.000
_cell.angle_alpha   90.00
_cell.angle_beta   90.00
_cell.angle_gamma   90.00
#
_symmetry.space_group_name_H-M   'P 1'
#
loop_
_entity.id
_entity.type
_entity.pdbx_description
1 polymer ?
#
loop_
_entity_poly.entity_id
_entity_poly.type
_entity_poly.pdbx_seq_one_letter_code
_entity_poly.pdbx_strand_id
1 'polypeptide(L)'
;MEAAIKKSAFKQVSVPAALVGILIVLVIPIPTQLLDVLLATSITISLVVLFVSLFMDKILEFSSFPALLLLTTLFRLSMNVASTRLILLHGDKGLAAAGHVIEAFGSFVVGGNYAVGIVIFIAISIVNLKVITKGSGRIAEVAARFTLDAMPGKQMAIDSDLNTGIINEDEAKARRKELAREAEFYGAMDGAAKFVSGDAIAGVFITGINILGGFFIGIVQKGMDWRDAAETYTILTIGDGLVSQIPSIIISTAAGLIVARAASGEDLGTEVLGQLSTSDKPLFLASTVCLGFGLIPGLPFVPFVVLGCTMFGLGMVRRKVLSKLQEGKEEKEGSVETGESGEPLPGSTEEVTRLLSLDTLELEVGYELVSLVEGGGDLIDRIRSLRRQFAVEYGFIVPPIHIRDNVRLNPT
;
A
#
# COMPACT_ATOMS: atom_id res chain seq x y z
N MET A 1 23.87 -32.51 -11.77
CA MET A 1 22.50 -33.05 -11.73
C MET A 1 22.03 -33.30 -10.30
N GLU A 2 22.81 -34.00 -9.48
CA GLU A 2 22.53 -34.24 -8.05
C GLU A 2 22.27 -32.96 -7.22
N ALA A 3 23.07 -31.90 -7.39
CA ALA A 3 22.87 -30.64 -6.67
C ALA A 3 21.56 -29.92 -7.05
N ALA A 4 21.11 -30.04 -8.31
CA ALA A 4 19.85 -29.47 -8.77
C ALA A 4 18.64 -30.29 -8.26
N ILE A 5 18.76 -31.62 -8.21
CA ILE A 5 17.77 -32.52 -7.63
C ILE A 5 17.67 -32.28 -6.11
N LYS A 6 18.79 -32.12 -5.40
CA LYS A 6 18.82 -31.81 -3.96
C LYS A 6 18.21 -30.44 -3.65
N LYS A 7 18.41 -29.44 -4.52
CA LYS A 7 17.81 -28.10 -4.41
C LYS A 7 16.29 -28.11 -4.69
N SER A 8 15.83 -29.00 -5.59
CA SER A 8 14.41 -29.23 -5.87
C SER A 8 13.72 -29.99 -4.73
N ALA A 9 14.33 -31.06 -4.22
CA ALA A 9 13.83 -31.83 -3.08
C ALA A 9 13.76 -30.98 -1.80
N PHE A 10 14.79 -30.15 -1.53
CA PHE A 10 14.77 -29.23 -0.39
C PHE A 10 13.60 -28.23 -0.47
N LYS A 11 13.30 -27.70 -1.67
CA LYS A 11 12.15 -26.80 -1.88
C LYS A 11 10.79 -27.50 -1.72
N GLN A 12 10.69 -28.78 -2.10
CA GLN A 12 9.45 -29.55 -1.97
C GLN A 12 9.20 -30.02 -0.53
N VAL A 13 10.27 -30.24 0.24
CA VAL A 13 10.18 -30.74 1.63
C VAL A 13 10.13 -29.61 2.66
N SER A 14 10.61 -28.40 2.34
CA SER A 14 10.72 -27.31 3.33
C SER A 14 9.40 -26.88 3.93
N VAL A 15 8.33 -26.75 3.13
CA VAL A 15 7.01 -26.32 3.64
C VAL A 15 6.35 -27.41 4.50
N PRO A 16 6.26 -28.68 4.06
CA PRO A 16 5.80 -29.77 4.93
C PRO A 16 6.63 -29.92 6.21
N ALA A 17 7.96 -29.81 6.11
CA ALA A 17 8.84 -29.89 7.28
C ALA A 17 8.59 -28.73 8.26
N ALA A 18 8.39 -27.51 7.77
CA ALA A 18 8.01 -26.37 8.60
C ALA A 18 6.66 -26.60 9.29
N LEU A 19 5.66 -27.12 8.57
CA LEU A 19 4.35 -27.44 9.13
C LEU A 19 4.44 -28.51 10.24
N VAL A 20 5.20 -29.57 10.01
CA VAL A 20 5.48 -30.60 11.02
C VAL A 20 6.23 -30.00 12.21
N GLY A 21 7.19 -29.10 11.97
CA GLY A 21 7.90 -28.36 13.01
C GLY A 21 6.96 -27.55 13.91
N ILE A 22 6.00 -26.83 13.32
CA ILE A 22 4.95 -26.09 14.05
C ILE A 22 4.13 -27.04 14.94
N LEU A 23 3.72 -28.21 14.40
CA LEU A 23 2.98 -29.21 15.17
C LEU A 23 3.82 -29.81 16.31
N ILE A 24 5.12 -30.03 16.08
CA ILE A 24 6.04 -30.51 17.11
C ILE A 24 6.15 -29.51 18.26
N VAL A 25 6.29 -28.21 17.97
CA VAL A 25 6.33 -27.15 18.99
C VAL A 25 5.07 -27.13 19.85
N LEU A 26 3.91 -27.45 19.28
CA LEU A 26 2.65 -27.53 20.01
C LEU A 26 2.62 -28.67 21.04
N VAL A 27 3.21 -29.83 20.68
CA VAL A 27 3.13 -31.05 21.50
C VAL A 27 4.30 -31.14 22.47
N ILE A 28 5.53 -30.89 22.01
CA ILE A 28 6.77 -31.14 22.74
C ILE A 28 7.20 -29.88 23.49
N PRO A 29 7.58 -29.98 24.78
CA PRO A 29 8.14 -28.85 25.51
C PRO A 29 9.46 -28.40 24.88
N ILE A 30 9.56 -27.12 24.55
CA ILE A 30 10.76 -26.52 23.97
C ILE A 30 11.57 -25.78 25.05
N PRO A 31 12.92 -25.75 24.93
CA PRO A 31 13.74 -24.95 25.82
C PRO A 31 13.53 -23.44 25.57
N THR A 32 13.71 -22.63 26.61
CA THR A 32 13.52 -21.17 26.56
C THR A 32 14.38 -20.49 25.48
N GLN A 33 15.61 -20.95 25.30
CA GLN A 33 16.52 -20.45 24.26
C GLN A 33 15.97 -20.66 22.84
N LEU A 34 15.33 -21.81 22.59
CA LEU A 34 14.73 -22.08 21.30
C LEU A 34 13.47 -21.23 21.11
N LEU A 35 12.66 -21.05 22.16
CA LEU A 35 11.51 -20.14 22.11
C LEU A 35 11.95 -18.71 21.75
N ASP A 36 12.99 -18.17 22.38
CA ASP A 36 13.52 -16.83 22.08
C ASP A 36 13.92 -16.70 20.59
N VAL A 37 14.60 -17.72 20.04
CA VAL A 37 14.96 -17.74 18.61
C VAL A 37 13.73 -17.78 17.71
N LEU A 38 12.72 -18.59 18.05
CA LEU A 38 11.49 -18.70 17.27
C LEU A 38 10.67 -17.40 17.33
N LEU A 39 10.58 -16.75 18.50
CA LEU A 39 9.92 -15.46 18.69
C LEU A 39 10.61 -14.37 17.85
N ALA A 40 11.94 -14.28 17.92
CA ALA A 40 12.73 -13.35 17.11
C ALA A 40 12.56 -13.62 15.60
N THR A 41 12.51 -14.90 15.21
CA THR A 41 12.25 -15.32 13.83
C THR A 41 10.87 -14.87 13.36
N SER A 42 9.85 -15.00 14.21
CA SER A 42 8.49 -14.54 13.90
C SER A 42 8.43 -13.03 13.63
N ILE A 43 9.03 -12.22 14.51
CA ILE A 43 9.12 -10.76 14.33
C ILE A 43 9.85 -10.43 13.03
N THR A 44 10.98 -11.11 12.77
CA THR A 44 11.77 -10.88 11.56
C THR A 44 10.99 -11.23 10.29
N ILE A 45 10.30 -12.38 10.27
CA ILE A 45 9.45 -12.77 9.14
C ILE A 45 8.34 -11.75 8.93
N SER A 46 7.67 -11.28 9.99
CA SER A 46 6.65 -10.24 9.89
C SER A 46 7.19 -8.96 9.25
N LEU A 47 8.37 -8.50 9.67
CA LEU A 47 9.01 -7.32 9.08
C LEU A 47 9.37 -7.52 7.61
N VAL A 48 9.93 -8.68 7.25
CA VAL A 48 10.22 -9.03 5.86
C VAL A 48 8.93 -9.00 5.04
N VAL A 49 7.85 -9.59 5.54
CA VAL A 49 6.55 -9.60 4.88
C VAL A 49 6.01 -8.18 4.69
N LEU A 50 6.13 -7.30 5.69
CA LEU A 50 5.75 -5.89 5.57
C LEU A 50 6.58 -5.16 4.52
N PHE A 51 7.90 -5.32 4.51
CA PHE A 51 8.74 -4.64 3.52
C PHE A 51 8.52 -5.17 2.11
N VAL A 52 8.38 -6.48 1.92
CA VAL A 52 7.98 -7.05 0.62
C VAL A 52 6.62 -6.50 0.20
N SER A 53 5.69 -6.30 1.14
CA SER A 53 4.39 -5.70 0.82
C SER A 53 4.45 -4.24 0.37
N LEU A 54 5.41 -3.47 0.90
CA LEU A 54 5.63 -2.08 0.54
C LEU A 54 6.30 -1.94 -0.83
N PHE A 55 7.33 -2.75 -1.10
CA PHE A 55 8.21 -2.60 -2.27
C PHE A 55 7.85 -3.47 -3.49
N MET A 56 6.79 -4.29 -3.46
CA MET A 56 6.39 -5.03 -4.67
C MET A 56 5.87 -4.06 -5.74
N ASP A 57 5.82 -4.42 -7.02
CA ASP A 57 5.21 -3.58 -8.08
C ASP A 57 3.79 -4.05 -8.41
N LYS A 58 3.57 -5.37 -8.42
CA LYS A 58 2.27 -5.97 -8.70
C LYS A 58 1.85 -6.93 -7.59
N ILE A 59 0.56 -6.90 -7.24
CA ILE A 59 -0.04 -7.77 -6.23
C ILE A 59 0.21 -9.27 -6.54
N LEU A 60 0.19 -9.65 -7.81
CA LEU A 60 0.41 -11.02 -8.28
C LEU A 60 1.87 -11.51 -8.19
N GLU A 61 2.84 -10.62 -7.98
CA GLU A 61 4.24 -11.00 -7.73
C GLU A 61 4.38 -11.72 -6.39
N PHE A 62 3.52 -11.39 -5.43
CA PHE A 62 3.46 -12.07 -4.15
C PHE A 62 2.26 -13.03 -4.05
N SER A 63 2.01 -13.84 -5.09
CA SER A 63 0.88 -14.78 -5.11
C SER A 63 0.89 -15.82 -3.99
N SER A 64 2.05 -16.04 -3.33
CA SER A 64 2.18 -16.93 -2.17
C SER A 64 1.85 -16.28 -0.82
N PHE A 65 1.51 -14.98 -0.79
CA PHE A 65 1.23 -14.24 0.43
C PHE A 65 0.12 -14.86 1.30
N PRO A 66 -1.04 -15.29 0.76
CA PRO A 66 -2.10 -15.89 1.60
C PRO A 66 -1.66 -17.17 2.30
N ALA A 67 -0.89 -18.02 1.61
CA ALA A 67 -0.34 -19.24 2.19
C ALA A 67 0.72 -18.93 3.26
N LEU A 68 1.55 -17.90 3.03
CA LEU A 68 2.54 -17.44 4.01
C LEU A 68 1.87 -16.85 5.25
N LEU A 69 0.78 -16.08 5.09
CA LEU A 69 -0.05 -15.59 6.20
C LEU A 69 -0.57 -16.74 7.06
N LEU A 70 -1.11 -17.79 6.44
CA LEU A 70 -1.60 -18.96 7.14
C LEU A 70 -0.47 -19.65 7.93
N LEU A 71 0.67 -19.89 7.28
CA LEU A 71 1.83 -20.55 7.90
C LEU A 71 2.40 -19.74 9.07
N THR A 72 2.58 -18.42 8.90
CA THR A 72 3.10 -17.53 9.94
C THR A 72 2.12 -17.38 11.11
N THR A 73 0.82 -17.41 10.85
CA THR A 73 -0.20 -17.40 11.90
C THR A 73 -0.20 -18.71 12.69
N LEU A 74 -0.11 -19.85 12.02
CA LEU A 74 0.03 -21.15 12.69
C LEU A 74 1.31 -21.22 13.52
N PHE A 75 2.42 -20.70 12.99
CA PHE A 75 3.68 -20.61 13.71
C PHE A 75 3.53 -19.78 15.00
N ARG A 76 2.94 -18.59 14.92
CA ARG A 76 2.62 -17.75 16.09
C ARG A 76 1.75 -18.47 17.11
N LEU A 77 0.66 -19.09 16.66
CA LEU A 77 -0.24 -19.81 17.54
C LEU A 77 0.48 -20.96 18.27
N SER A 78 1.38 -21.68 17.59
CA SER A 78 2.19 -22.72 18.23
C SER A 78 3.14 -22.16 19.29
N MET A 79 3.75 -21.00 19.04
CA MET A 79 4.59 -20.32 20.02
C MET A 79 3.79 -19.82 21.22
N ASN A 80 2.59 -19.26 21.02
CA ASN A 80 1.69 -18.85 22.11
C ASN A 80 1.35 -20.02 23.04
N VAL A 81 1.11 -21.21 22.48
CA VAL A 81 0.84 -22.43 23.27
C VAL A 81 2.10 -22.86 24.03
N ALA A 82 3.27 -22.82 23.37
CA ALA A 82 4.54 -23.21 23.97
C ALA A 82 4.99 -22.25 25.09
N SER A 83 4.88 -20.94 24.89
CA SER A 83 5.19 -19.90 25.87
C SER A 83 4.23 -19.95 27.06
N THR A 84 2.93 -20.10 26.82
CA THR A 84 1.92 -20.32 27.87
C THR A 84 2.29 -21.50 28.76
N ARG A 85 2.68 -22.63 28.16
CA ARG A 85 3.11 -23.80 28.93
C ARG A 85 4.33 -23.48 29.79
N LEU A 86 5.34 -22.79 29.25
CA LEU A 86 6.53 -22.40 30.01
C LEU A 86 6.19 -21.46 31.17
N ILE A 87 5.34 -20.46 30.93
CA ILE A 87 4.87 -19.51 31.94
C ILE A 87 4.15 -20.24 33.07
N LEU A 88 3.19 -21.11 32.74
CA LEU A 88 2.40 -21.82 33.76
C LEU A 88 3.22 -22.86 34.55
N LEU A 89 4.15 -23.57 33.90
CA LEU A 89 4.94 -24.63 34.56
C LEU A 89 6.13 -24.10 35.36
N HIS A 90 6.76 -23.03 34.88
CA HIS A 90 8.04 -22.54 35.39
C HIS A 90 8.02 -21.10 35.89
N GLY A 91 6.90 -20.38 35.78
CA GLY A 91 6.79 -18.98 36.23
C GLY A 91 7.15 -18.78 37.71
N ASP A 92 7.03 -19.82 38.55
CA ASP A 92 7.48 -19.81 39.94
C ASP A 92 9.00 -19.63 40.11
N LYS A 93 9.78 -19.87 39.06
CA LYS A 93 11.24 -19.71 39.06
C LYS A 93 11.69 -18.28 38.74
N GLY A 94 10.76 -17.34 38.55
CA GLY A 94 11.02 -15.93 38.27
C GLY A 94 10.85 -15.53 36.80
N LEU A 95 11.18 -14.28 36.48
CA LEU A 95 10.89 -13.67 35.18
C LEU A 95 11.68 -14.28 34.00
N ALA A 96 12.85 -14.86 34.23
CA ALA A 96 13.63 -15.52 33.17
C ALA A 96 13.05 -16.88 32.73
N ALA A 97 12.02 -17.39 33.44
CA ALA A 97 11.48 -18.73 33.22
C ALA A 97 10.78 -18.92 31.86
N ALA A 98 10.30 -17.84 31.25
CA ALA A 98 9.62 -17.87 29.95
C ALA A 98 10.53 -17.55 28.76
N GLY A 99 11.81 -17.23 28.99
CA GLY A 99 12.74 -16.74 27.97
C GLY A 99 13.02 -15.25 28.10
N HIS A 100 14.17 -14.83 27.58
CA HIS A 100 14.67 -13.47 27.73
C HIS A 100 13.90 -12.47 26.87
N VAL A 101 13.34 -12.91 25.73
CA VAL A 101 12.53 -12.03 24.88
C VAL A 101 11.25 -11.63 25.64
N ILE A 102 10.54 -12.61 26.20
CA ILE A 102 9.30 -12.35 26.97
C ILE A 102 9.58 -11.48 28.19
N GLU A 103 10.65 -11.77 28.93
CA GLU A 103 11.09 -10.96 30.07
C GLU A 103 11.39 -9.51 29.67
N ALA A 104 12.13 -9.29 28.58
CA ALA A 104 12.49 -7.95 28.12
C ALA A 104 11.26 -7.13 27.70
N PHE A 105 10.31 -7.73 26.98
CA PHE A 105 9.08 -7.04 26.57
C PHE A 105 8.13 -6.79 27.74
N GLY A 106 8.01 -7.74 28.66
CA GLY A 106 7.18 -7.58 29.86
C GLY A 106 7.70 -6.47 30.77
N SER A 107 9.00 -6.50 31.07
CA SER A 107 9.63 -5.49 31.93
C SER A 107 9.63 -4.09 31.30
N PHE A 108 9.82 -3.98 29.97
CA PHE A 108 9.78 -2.70 29.25
C PHE A 108 8.43 -1.98 29.37
N VAL A 109 7.31 -2.69 29.26
CA VAL A 109 5.97 -2.07 29.30
C VAL A 109 5.49 -1.83 30.73
N VAL A 110 5.87 -2.70 31.65
CA VAL A 110 5.43 -2.61 33.05
C VAL A 110 6.17 -1.49 33.78
N GLY A 111 7.43 -1.20 33.44
CA GLY A 111 8.18 -0.07 34.00
C GLY A 111 8.30 -0.10 35.53
N GLY A 112 8.22 -1.29 36.13
CA GLY A 112 8.21 -1.50 37.59
C GLY A 112 6.84 -1.38 38.27
N ASN A 113 5.74 -1.15 37.53
CA ASN A 113 4.38 -1.11 38.09
C ASN A 113 3.42 -2.02 37.31
N TYR A 114 3.17 -3.22 37.82
CA TYR A 114 2.32 -4.23 37.16
C TYR A 114 0.89 -3.73 36.88
N ALA A 115 0.34 -2.82 37.70
CA ALA A 115 -0.99 -2.25 37.46
C ALA A 115 -1.00 -1.33 36.23
N VAL A 116 0.03 -0.49 36.07
CA VAL A 116 0.22 0.33 34.86
C VAL A 116 0.42 -0.56 33.64
N GLY A 117 1.22 -1.61 33.78
CA GLY A 117 1.42 -2.62 32.74
C GLY A 117 0.11 -3.23 32.25
N ILE A 118 -0.78 -3.65 33.16
CA ILE A 118 -2.11 -4.19 32.80
C ILE A 118 -2.92 -3.19 31.99
N VAL A 119 -2.96 -1.92 32.42
CA VAL A 119 -3.73 -0.86 31.73
C VAL A 119 -3.20 -0.63 30.31
N ILE A 120 -1.88 -0.51 30.15
CA ILE A 120 -1.25 -0.33 28.85
C ILE A 120 -1.48 -1.55 27.96
N PHE A 121 -1.32 -2.75 28.51
CA PHE A 121 -1.54 -3.99 27.78
C PHE A 121 -2.98 -4.13 27.29
N ILE A 122 -3.97 -3.83 28.12
CA ILE A 122 -5.39 -3.83 27.72
C ILE A 122 -5.62 -2.81 26.60
N ALA A 123 -5.05 -1.60 26.70
CA ALA A 123 -5.19 -0.58 25.67
C ALA A 123 -4.62 -1.04 24.33
N ILE A 124 -3.38 -1.58 24.31
CA ILE A 124 -2.75 -2.10 23.10
C ILE A 124 -3.55 -3.29 22.54
N SER A 125 -4.00 -4.20 23.41
CA SER A 125 -4.79 -5.37 23.01
C SER A 125 -6.13 -4.97 22.37
N ILE A 126 -6.81 -3.95 22.92
CA ILE A 126 -8.04 -3.41 22.33
C ILE A 126 -7.76 -2.79 20.96
N VAL A 127 -6.70 -1.98 20.83
CA VAL A 127 -6.32 -1.37 19.55
C VAL A 127 -6.02 -2.46 18.52
N ASN A 128 -5.21 -3.45 18.88
CA ASN A 128 -4.89 -4.56 17.99
C ASN A 128 -6.15 -5.33 17.54
N LEU A 129 -7.01 -5.72 18.49
CA LEU A 129 -8.17 -6.56 18.18
C LEU A 129 -9.29 -5.79 17.46
N LYS A 130 -9.71 -4.65 18.02
CA LYS A 130 -10.90 -3.91 17.57
C LYS A 130 -10.62 -2.99 16.40
N VAL A 131 -9.42 -2.42 16.32
CA VAL A 131 -9.07 -1.43 15.30
C VAL A 131 -8.29 -2.10 14.17
N ILE A 132 -7.12 -2.67 14.48
CA ILE A 132 -6.19 -3.15 13.45
C ILE A 132 -6.70 -4.44 12.80
N THR A 133 -6.93 -5.47 13.59
CA THR A 133 -7.32 -6.80 13.10
C THR A 133 -8.69 -6.77 12.43
N LYS A 134 -9.71 -6.23 13.11
CA LYS A 134 -11.05 -6.10 12.52
C LYS A 134 -11.08 -5.13 11.34
N GLY A 135 -10.30 -4.05 11.38
CA GLY A 135 -10.19 -3.11 10.28
C GLY A 135 -9.60 -3.77 9.04
N SER A 136 -8.44 -4.40 9.17
CA SER A 136 -7.78 -5.13 8.08
C SER A 136 -8.64 -6.26 7.54
N GLY A 137 -9.33 -7.02 8.41
CA GLY A 137 -10.21 -8.10 7.99
C GLY A 137 -11.38 -7.61 7.13
N ARG A 138 -12.01 -6.49 7.51
CA ARG A 138 -13.08 -5.87 6.73
C ARG A 138 -12.58 -5.33 5.40
N ILE A 139 -11.42 -4.69 5.39
CA ILE A 139 -10.81 -4.17 4.15
C ILE A 139 -10.53 -5.35 3.20
N ALA A 140 -9.94 -6.43 3.70
CA ALA A 140 -9.68 -7.67 2.95
C ALA A 140 -10.97 -8.29 2.38
N GLU A 141 -11.99 -8.48 3.22
CA GLU A 141 -13.27 -9.07 2.81
C GLU A 141 -13.97 -8.24 1.72
N VAL A 142 -14.08 -6.94 1.94
CA VAL A 142 -14.81 -6.03 1.04
C VAL A 142 -14.09 -5.89 -0.29
N ALA A 143 -12.78 -5.69 -0.28
CA ALA A 143 -12.00 -5.59 -1.51
C ALA A 143 -11.96 -6.93 -2.27
N ALA A 144 -11.75 -8.05 -1.58
CA ALA A 144 -11.80 -9.36 -2.23
C ALA A 144 -13.16 -9.59 -2.89
N ARG A 145 -14.25 -9.28 -2.20
CA ARG A 145 -15.60 -9.42 -2.75
C ARG A 145 -15.81 -8.53 -3.97
N PHE A 146 -15.51 -7.24 -3.89
CA PHE A 146 -15.69 -6.33 -5.03
C PHE A 146 -14.81 -6.70 -6.23
N THR A 147 -13.57 -7.10 -5.99
CA THR A 147 -12.68 -7.54 -7.07
C THR A 147 -13.15 -8.85 -7.68
N LEU A 148 -13.64 -9.80 -6.88
CA LEU A 148 -14.22 -11.06 -7.38
C LEU A 148 -15.52 -10.83 -8.16
N ASP A 149 -16.39 -9.93 -7.69
CA ASP A 149 -17.63 -9.56 -8.38
C ASP A 149 -17.35 -8.86 -9.73
N ALA A 150 -16.19 -8.20 -9.88
CA ALA A 150 -15.76 -7.57 -11.12
C ALA A 150 -15.13 -8.54 -12.14
N MET A 151 -14.85 -9.81 -11.78
CA MET A 151 -14.14 -10.76 -12.64
C MET A 151 -14.89 -11.12 -13.92
N PRO A 152 -16.22 -11.35 -13.92
CA PRO A 152 -16.96 -11.57 -15.16
C PRO A 152 -16.85 -10.38 -16.12
N GLY A 153 -16.87 -9.15 -15.60
CA GLY A 153 -16.68 -7.94 -16.40
C GLY A 153 -15.29 -7.86 -17.03
N LYS A 154 -14.24 -8.13 -16.27
CA LYS A 154 -12.86 -8.23 -16.79
C LYS A 154 -12.71 -9.34 -17.84
N GLN A 155 -13.35 -10.49 -17.63
CA GLN A 155 -13.34 -11.60 -18.58
C GLN A 155 -14.06 -11.25 -19.88
N MET A 156 -15.25 -10.63 -19.80
CA MET A 156 -15.99 -10.14 -20.96
C MET A 156 -15.21 -9.07 -21.73
N ALA A 157 -14.46 -8.21 -21.05
CA ALA A 157 -13.59 -7.24 -21.70
C ALA A 157 -12.47 -7.93 -22.53
N ILE A 158 -11.84 -8.98 -21.99
CA ILE A 158 -10.85 -9.78 -22.73
C ILE A 158 -11.50 -10.45 -23.95
N ASP A 159 -12.71 -11.00 -23.79
CA ASP A 159 -13.43 -11.65 -24.89
C ASP A 159 -13.84 -10.64 -25.97
N SER A 160 -14.24 -9.44 -25.57
CA SER A 160 -14.53 -8.32 -26.48
C SER A 160 -13.29 -7.85 -27.23
N ASP A 161 -12.16 -7.68 -26.55
CA ASP A 161 -10.89 -7.28 -27.17
C ASP A 161 -10.41 -8.33 -28.19
N LEU A 162 -10.58 -9.62 -27.89
CA LEU A 162 -10.25 -10.72 -28.81
C LEU A 162 -11.20 -10.71 -30.03
N ASN A 163 -12.51 -10.55 -29.80
CA ASN A 163 -13.50 -10.53 -30.87
C ASN A 163 -13.37 -9.30 -31.80
N THR A 164 -12.89 -8.18 -31.28
CA THR A 164 -12.64 -6.94 -32.03
C THR A 164 -11.27 -6.93 -32.71
N GLY A 165 -10.41 -7.91 -32.43
CA GLY A 165 -9.07 -8.02 -32.99
C GLY A 165 -8.04 -7.07 -32.37
N ILE A 166 -8.34 -6.45 -31.22
CA ILE A 166 -7.39 -5.60 -30.47
C ILE A 166 -6.25 -6.46 -29.90
N ILE A 167 -6.55 -7.69 -29.48
CA ILE A 167 -5.58 -8.65 -28.95
C ILE A 167 -5.63 -9.97 -29.72
N ASN A 168 -4.53 -10.72 -29.69
CA ASN A 168 -4.46 -12.06 -30.29
C ASN A 168 -4.85 -13.17 -29.29
N GLU A 169 -4.95 -14.42 -29.78
CA GLU A 169 -5.40 -15.57 -28.99
C GLU A 169 -4.42 -15.93 -27.85
N ASP A 170 -3.12 -15.77 -28.08
CA ASP A 170 -2.07 -16.01 -27.08
C ASP A 170 -2.12 -14.98 -25.95
N GLU A 171 -2.32 -13.70 -26.28
CA GLU A 171 -2.52 -12.60 -25.34
C GLU A 171 -3.80 -12.78 -24.53
N ALA A 172 -4.91 -13.15 -25.17
CA ALA A 172 -6.16 -13.44 -24.49
C ALA A 172 -5.99 -14.59 -23.49
N LYS A 173 -5.26 -15.65 -23.87
CA LYS A 173 -4.93 -16.77 -22.97
C LYS A 173 -4.04 -16.35 -21.80
N ALA A 174 -3.04 -15.50 -22.04
CA ALA A 174 -2.18 -14.94 -20.99
C ALA A 174 -2.98 -14.09 -20.00
N ARG A 175 -3.81 -13.15 -20.49
CA ARG A 175 -4.68 -12.30 -19.66
C ARG A 175 -5.70 -13.11 -18.86
N ARG A 176 -6.34 -14.12 -19.45
CA ARG A 176 -7.25 -15.03 -18.72
C ARG A 176 -6.54 -15.80 -17.62
N LYS A 177 -5.29 -16.23 -17.84
CA LYS A 177 -4.47 -16.89 -16.80
C LYS A 177 -4.12 -15.92 -15.66
N GLU A 178 -3.80 -14.67 -15.98
CA GLU A 178 -3.55 -13.63 -14.98
C GLU A 178 -4.81 -13.34 -14.16
N LEU A 179 -5.96 -13.19 -14.83
CA LEU A 179 -7.27 -13.02 -14.19
C LEU A 179 -7.62 -14.19 -13.25
N ALA A 180 -7.36 -15.44 -13.68
CA ALA A 180 -7.58 -16.61 -12.83
C ALA A 180 -6.70 -16.59 -11.57
N ARG A 181 -5.43 -16.19 -11.68
CA ARG A 181 -4.52 -16.03 -10.53
C ARG A 181 -4.96 -14.91 -9.60
N GLU A 182 -5.50 -13.83 -10.14
CA GLU A 182 -6.08 -12.73 -9.36
C GLU A 182 -7.31 -13.22 -8.57
N ALA A 183 -8.21 -14.00 -9.18
CA ALA A 183 -9.35 -14.59 -8.48
C ALA A 183 -8.92 -15.51 -7.33
N GLU A 184 -7.98 -16.42 -7.60
CA GLU A 184 -7.45 -17.34 -6.60
C GLU A 184 -6.78 -16.57 -5.45
N PHE A 185 -6.03 -15.52 -5.75
CA PHE A 185 -5.37 -14.68 -4.76
C PHE A 185 -6.39 -14.02 -3.82
N TYR A 186 -7.39 -13.32 -4.35
CA TYR A 186 -8.40 -12.64 -3.52
C TYR A 186 -9.28 -13.63 -2.74
N GLY A 187 -9.62 -14.77 -3.33
CA GLY A 187 -10.34 -15.84 -2.64
C GLY A 187 -9.53 -16.42 -1.47
N ALA A 188 -8.24 -16.70 -1.67
CA ALA A 188 -7.36 -17.18 -0.60
C ALA A 188 -7.08 -16.10 0.47
N MET A 189 -7.00 -14.83 0.07
CA MET A 189 -6.80 -13.69 0.98
C MET A 189 -7.95 -13.51 1.96
N ASP A 190 -9.20 -13.59 1.52
CA ASP A 190 -10.37 -13.48 2.42
C ASP A 190 -10.33 -14.59 3.49
N GLY A 191 -10.01 -15.82 3.09
CA GLY A 191 -9.82 -16.94 4.02
C GLY A 191 -8.67 -16.73 5.00
N ALA A 192 -7.50 -16.32 4.51
CA ALA A 192 -6.32 -16.07 5.35
C ALA A 192 -6.54 -14.92 6.35
N ALA A 193 -7.22 -13.84 5.94
CA ALA A 193 -7.53 -12.70 6.81
C ALA A 193 -8.45 -13.07 7.99
N LYS A 194 -9.42 -13.98 7.76
CA LYS A 194 -10.26 -14.55 8.82
C LYS A 194 -9.45 -15.39 9.81
N PHE A 195 -8.44 -16.11 9.33
CA PHE A 195 -7.55 -16.90 10.18
C PHE A 195 -6.67 -16.02 11.09
N VAL A 196 -6.07 -14.95 10.52
CA VAL A 196 -5.32 -13.94 11.30
C VAL A 196 -6.21 -13.28 12.35
N SER A 197 -7.48 -13.01 12.00
CA SER A 197 -8.45 -12.47 12.94
C SER A 197 -8.78 -13.41 14.10
N GLY A 198 -8.86 -14.71 13.82
CA GLY A 198 -9.02 -15.75 14.84
C GLY A 198 -7.83 -15.81 15.81
N ASP A 199 -6.60 -15.66 15.33
CA ASP A 199 -5.40 -15.67 16.18
C ASP A 199 -5.36 -14.48 17.16
N ALA A 200 -5.71 -13.28 16.71
CA ALA A 200 -5.75 -12.12 17.61
C ALA A 200 -6.79 -12.29 18.72
N ILE A 201 -7.95 -12.91 18.42
CA ILE A 201 -8.96 -13.26 19.43
C ILE A 201 -8.38 -14.30 20.40
N ALA A 202 -7.76 -15.36 19.88
CA ALA A 202 -7.14 -16.41 20.68
C ALA A 202 -6.07 -15.85 21.63
N GLY A 203 -5.23 -14.92 21.18
CA GLY A 203 -4.20 -14.28 22.01
C GLY A 203 -4.76 -13.55 23.24
N VAL A 204 -5.93 -12.90 23.12
CA VAL A 204 -6.61 -12.27 24.27
C VAL A 204 -7.11 -13.32 25.26
N PHE A 205 -7.69 -14.42 24.78
CA PHE A 205 -8.13 -15.52 25.64
C PHE A 205 -6.94 -16.19 26.35
N ILE A 206 -5.86 -16.45 25.62
CA ILE A 206 -4.62 -17.04 26.16
C ILE A 206 -4.04 -16.15 27.26
N THR A 207 -4.02 -14.83 27.05
CA THR A 207 -3.60 -13.87 28.09
C THR A 207 -4.46 -14.01 29.35
N GLY A 208 -5.79 -14.06 29.20
CA GLY A 208 -6.69 -14.25 30.34
C GLY A 208 -6.44 -15.56 31.08
N ILE A 209 -6.23 -16.65 30.33
CA ILE A 209 -5.87 -17.97 30.88
C ILE A 209 -4.53 -17.92 31.62
N ASN A 210 -3.53 -17.22 31.10
CA ASN A 210 -2.21 -17.13 31.70
C ASN A 210 -2.22 -16.31 33.00
N ILE A 211 -2.95 -15.20 33.05
CA ILE A 211 -3.09 -14.42 34.29
C ILE A 211 -3.85 -15.24 35.35
N LEU A 212 -5.03 -15.76 35.01
CA LEU A 212 -5.88 -16.48 35.99
C LEU A 212 -5.29 -17.83 36.39
N GLY A 213 -4.86 -18.62 35.42
CA GLY A 213 -4.25 -19.92 35.61
C GLY A 213 -2.88 -19.81 36.29
N GLY A 214 -2.08 -18.83 35.91
CA GLY A 214 -0.78 -18.54 36.54
C GLY A 214 -0.93 -18.15 38.00
N PHE A 215 -1.86 -17.24 38.31
CA PHE A 215 -2.17 -16.85 39.70
C PHE A 215 -2.64 -18.04 40.54
N PHE A 216 -3.52 -18.88 39.99
CA PHE A 216 -3.99 -20.09 40.66
C PHE A 216 -2.85 -21.10 40.91
N ILE A 217 -2.04 -21.41 39.90
CA ILE A 217 -0.92 -22.35 40.02
C ILE A 217 0.14 -21.81 40.99
N GLY A 218 0.50 -20.52 40.86
CA GLY A 218 1.48 -19.85 41.71
C GLY A 218 1.11 -19.92 43.20
N ILE A 219 -0.13 -19.57 43.55
CA ILE A 219 -0.56 -19.55 44.96
C ILE A 219 -0.89 -20.95 45.46
N VAL A 220 -1.76 -21.68 44.75
CA VAL A 220 -2.35 -22.92 45.27
C VAL A 220 -1.42 -24.12 45.11
N GLN A 221 -0.67 -24.20 44.02
CA GLN A 221 0.19 -25.36 43.74
C GLN A 221 1.65 -25.13 44.11
N LYS A 222 2.18 -23.92 43.88
CA LYS A 222 3.60 -23.58 44.09
C LYS A 222 3.88 -22.87 45.41
N GLY A 223 2.84 -22.48 46.15
CA GLY A 223 2.96 -21.87 47.48
C GLY A 223 3.59 -20.47 47.48
N MET A 224 3.52 -19.74 46.36
CA MET A 224 4.03 -18.37 46.25
C MET A 224 3.15 -17.39 47.04
N ASP A 225 3.74 -16.29 47.53
CA ASP A 225 2.95 -15.18 48.03
C ASP A 225 2.07 -14.61 46.90
N TRP A 226 0.85 -14.20 47.26
CA TRP A 226 -0.12 -13.72 46.27
C TRP A 226 0.35 -12.47 45.52
N ARG A 227 1.20 -11.62 46.14
CA ARG A 227 1.76 -10.44 45.49
C ARG A 227 2.83 -10.85 44.49
N ASP A 228 3.74 -11.72 44.89
CA ASP A 228 4.83 -12.20 44.03
C ASP A 228 4.29 -12.99 42.84
N ALA A 229 3.25 -13.81 43.08
CA ALA A 229 2.54 -14.52 42.02
C ALA A 229 1.83 -13.56 41.07
N ALA A 230 1.11 -12.55 41.60
CA ALA A 230 0.47 -11.53 40.78
C ALA A 230 1.50 -10.79 39.92
N GLU A 231 2.61 -10.33 40.50
CA GLU A 231 3.64 -9.60 39.79
C GLU A 231 4.30 -10.46 38.70
N THR A 232 4.80 -11.65 39.06
CA THR A 232 5.56 -12.51 38.14
C THR A 232 4.69 -12.99 36.97
N TYR A 233 3.53 -13.58 37.24
CA TYR A 233 2.67 -14.11 36.18
C TYR A 233 2.04 -13.00 35.34
N THR A 234 1.75 -11.83 35.92
CA THR A 234 1.27 -10.68 35.14
C THR A 234 2.34 -10.15 34.21
N ILE A 235 3.58 -9.93 34.69
CA ILE A 235 4.67 -9.42 33.85
C ILE A 235 4.99 -10.41 32.72
N LEU A 236 5.10 -11.70 33.03
CA LEU A 236 5.35 -12.74 32.03
C LEU A 236 4.24 -12.81 30.99
N THR A 237 2.98 -12.73 31.42
CA THR A 237 1.83 -12.79 30.50
C THR A 237 1.74 -11.55 29.62
N ILE A 238 1.98 -10.36 30.18
CA ILE A 238 2.02 -9.12 29.40
C ILE A 238 3.16 -9.19 28.38
N GLY A 239 4.33 -9.65 28.79
CA GLY A 239 5.48 -9.85 27.90
C GLY A 239 5.15 -10.77 26.74
N ASP A 240 4.59 -11.96 27.03
CA ASP A 240 4.17 -12.93 26.03
C ASP A 240 3.14 -12.35 25.06
N GLY A 241 2.09 -11.72 25.61
CA GLY A 241 1.06 -11.08 24.81
C GLY A 241 1.62 -9.99 23.90
N LEU A 242 2.55 -9.15 24.37
CA LEU A 242 3.16 -8.10 23.55
C LEU A 242 4.05 -8.65 22.44
N VAL A 243 4.90 -9.64 22.76
CA VAL A 243 5.77 -10.28 21.77
C VAL A 243 4.95 -10.90 20.65
N SER A 244 3.79 -11.49 20.98
CA SER A 244 2.89 -12.08 19.98
C SER A 244 2.05 -11.06 19.23
N GLN A 245 1.76 -9.91 19.83
CA GLN A 245 1.00 -8.83 19.19
C GLN A 245 1.79 -8.09 18.12
N ILE A 246 3.10 -7.87 18.31
CA ILE A 246 3.94 -7.13 17.35
C ILE A 246 3.91 -7.79 15.95
N PRO A 247 4.23 -9.09 15.79
CA PRO A 247 4.08 -9.81 14.52
C PRO A 247 2.67 -9.72 13.94
N SER A 248 1.65 -9.79 14.79
CA SER A 248 0.24 -9.74 14.37
C SER A 248 -0.12 -8.39 13.76
N ILE A 249 0.28 -7.30 14.41
CA ILE A 249 0.03 -5.94 13.93
C ILE A 249 0.75 -5.73 12.60
N ILE A 250 2.03 -6.09 12.53
CA ILE A 250 2.85 -5.94 11.32
C ILE A 250 2.22 -6.71 10.15
N ILE A 251 1.84 -7.97 10.36
CA ILE A 251 1.23 -8.82 9.34
C ILE A 251 -0.16 -8.29 8.92
N SER A 252 -0.97 -7.84 9.88
CA SER A 252 -2.30 -7.29 9.59
C SER A 252 -2.19 -6.00 8.77
N THR A 253 -1.24 -5.14 9.10
CA THR A 253 -0.95 -3.94 8.32
C THR A 253 -0.47 -4.29 6.91
N ALA A 254 0.43 -5.27 6.76
CA ALA A 254 0.88 -5.74 5.45
C ALA A 254 -0.27 -6.29 4.60
N ALA A 255 -1.17 -7.08 5.20
CA ALA A 255 -2.35 -7.61 4.51
C ALA A 255 -3.31 -6.49 4.09
N GLY A 256 -3.60 -5.55 4.99
CA GLY A 256 -4.41 -4.38 4.67
C GLY A 256 -3.80 -3.51 3.56
N LEU A 257 -2.48 -3.34 3.55
CA LEU A 257 -1.75 -2.59 2.54
C LEU A 257 -1.87 -3.21 1.15
N ILE A 258 -1.61 -4.53 1.04
CA ILE A 258 -1.68 -5.25 -0.24
C ILE A 258 -3.07 -5.17 -0.85
N VAL A 259 -4.09 -5.29 -0.01
CA VAL A 259 -5.49 -5.21 -0.44
C VAL A 259 -5.86 -3.79 -0.86
N ALA A 260 -5.46 -2.77 -0.10
CA ALA A 260 -5.77 -1.38 -0.41
C ALA A 260 -5.13 -0.90 -1.72
N ARG A 261 -4.01 -1.51 -2.12
CA ARG A 261 -3.29 -1.22 -3.37
C ARG A 261 -4.02 -1.68 -4.64
N ALA A 262 -5.05 -2.51 -4.55
CA ALA A 262 -5.78 -3.05 -5.72
C ALA A 262 -6.31 -1.99 -6.72
N ALA A 263 -6.27 -0.70 -6.38
CA ALA A 263 -6.66 0.42 -7.23
C ALA A 263 -5.50 1.06 -8.04
N SER A 264 -4.23 0.86 -7.67
CA SER A 264 -3.09 1.59 -8.26
C SER A 264 -1.89 0.67 -8.53
N GLY A 265 -1.40 0.68 -9.79
CA GLY A 265 -0.34 -0.21 -10.28
C GLY A 265 1.09 0.23 -9.98
N GLU A 266 1.31 1.18 -9.06
CA GLU A 266 2.64 1.71 -8.67
C GLU A 266 3.01 1.33 -7.24
N ASP A 267 4.30 1.40 -6.87
CA ASP A 267 4.76 1.25 -5.48
C ASP A 267 4.10 2.33 -4.61
N LEU A 268 3.45 1.89 -3.54
CA LEU A 268 2.66 2.72 -2.65
C LEU A 268 3.50 3.83 -1.97
N GLY A 269 4.78 3.57 -1.70
CA GLY A 269 5.71 4.57 -1.22
C GLY A 269 5.88 5.71 -2.23
N THR A 270 6.12 5.37 -3.49
CA THR A 270 6.26 6.35 -4.58
C THR A 270 4.95 7.07 -4.88
N GLU A 271 3.81 6.37 -4.82
CA GLU A 271 2.51 6.95 -5.09
C GLU A 271 2.07 7.91 -3.97
N VAL A 272 2.17 7.49 -2.70
CA VAL A 272 1.80 8.35 -1.56
C VAL A 272 2.71 9.56 -1.50
N LEU A 273 4.03 9.38 -1.66
CA LEU A 273 4.97 10.49 -1.71
C LEU A 273 4.72 11.38 -2.92
N GLY A 274 4.38 10.79 -4.08
CA GLY A 274 3.98 11.51 -5.29
C GLY A 274 2.76 12.38 -5.00
N GLN A 275 1.65 11.78 -4.61
CA GLN A 275 0.37 12.44 -4.33
C GLN A 275 0.47 13.53 -3.25
N LEU A 276 1.16 13.26 -2.13
CA LEU A 276 1.41 14.29 -1.12
C LEU A 276 2.33 15.42 -1.64
N SER A 277 3.27 15.10 -2.53
CA SER A 277 4.22 16.07 -3.09
C SER A 277 3.68 16.86 -4.28
N THR A 278 2.57 16.45 -4.89
CA THR A 278 1.99 17.09 -6.08
C THR A 278 1.33 18.44 -5.77
N SER A 279 0.93 18.68 -4.51
CA SER A 279 0.29 19.94 -4.10
C SER A 279 1.09 20.66 -3.03
N ASP A 280 1.39 21.94 -3.26
CA ASP A 280 2.05 22.84 -2.31
C ASP A 280 1.06 23.41 -1.27
N LYS A 281 -0.22 23.56 -1.63
CA LYS A 281 -1.26 24.17 -0.78
C LYS A 281 -1.47 23.43 0.57
N PRO A 282 -1.58 22.08 0.63
CA PRO A 282 -1.74 21.37 1.91
C PRO A 282 -0.56 21.58 2.87
N LEU A 283 0.67 21.69 2.34
CA LEU A 283 1.87 21.91 3.15
C LEU A 283 1.84 23.29 3.83
N PHE A 284 1.43 24.34 3.11
CA PHE A 284 1.26 25.67 3.70
C PHE A 284 0.13 25.73 4.72
N LEU A 285 -1.00 25.06 4.46
CA LEU A 285 -2.11 25.00 5.40
C LEU A 285 -1.71 24.28 6.70
N ALA A 286 -1.08 23.10 6.58
CA ALA A 286 -0.57 22.34 7.71
C ALA A 286 0.48 23.13 8.52
N SER A 287 1.37 23.87 7.84
CA SER A 287 2.36 24.72 8.51
C SER A 287 1.71 25.82 9.35
N THR A 288 0.66 26.45 8.82
CA THR A 288 -0.06 27.52 9.51
C THR A 288 -0.80 26.99 10.74
N VAL A 289 -1.44 25.83 10.62
CA VAL A 289 -2.12 25.17 11.74
C VAL A 289 -1.12 24.73 12.82
N CYS A 290 0.03 24.15 12.44
CA CYS A 290 1.07 23.75 13.39
C CYS A 290 1.64 24.95 14.14
N LEU A 291 1.96 26.04 13.44
CA LEU A 291 2.42 27.27 14.09
C LEU A 291 1.35 27.88 15.00
N GLY A 292 0.08 27.81 14.60
CA GLY A 292 -1.06 28.21 15.42
C GLY A 292 -1.16 27.41 16.73
N PHE A 293 -0.98 26.08 16.67
CA PHE A 293 -0.92 25.25 17.88
C PHE A 293 0.28 25.56 18.76
N GLY A 294 1.43 25.91 18.17
CA GLY A 294 2.60 26.34 18.93
C GLY A 294 2.31 27.56 19.82
N LEU A 295 1.43 28.46 19.40
CA LEU A 295 1.09 29.68 20.14
C LEU A 295 0.11 29.45 21.31
N ILE A 296 -0.49 28.25 21.43
CA ILE A 296 -1.42 27.95 22.51
C ILE A 296 -0.65 27.64 23.80
N PRO A 297 -0.87 28.40 24.89
CA PRO A 297 -0.22 28.13 26.17
C PRO A 297 -0.65 26.77 26.72
N GLY A 298 0.32 25.93 27.08
CA GLY A 298 0.11 24.56 27.56
C GLY A 298 0.49 23.47 26.56
N LEU A 299 0.68 23.80 25.27
CA LEU A 299 1.20 22.87 24.26
C LEU A 299 2.74 22.98 24.14
N PRO A 300 3.44 21.89 23.76
CA PRO A 300 4.89 21.93 23.57
C PRO A 300 5.26 22.78 22.34
N PHE A 301 5.69 24.02 22.59
CA PHE A 301 6.02 25.01 21.55
C PHE A 301 7.02 24.49 20.51
N VAL A 302 8.11 23.86 20.97
CA VAL A 302 9.25 23.48 20.12
C VAL A 302 8.85 22.46 19.03
N PRO A 303 8.21 21.31 19.34
CA PRO A 303 7.75 20.37 18.31
C PRO A 303 6.85 21.01 17.24
N PHE A 304 5.87 21.83 17.66
CA PHE A 304 4.92 22.43 16.73
C PHE A 304 5.55 23.48 15.82
N VAL A 305 6.49 24.27 16.34
CA VAL A 305 7.22 25.26 15.54
C VAL A 305 8.18 24.58 14.57
N VAL A 306 8.90 23.54 15.00
CA VAL A 306 9.79 22.77 14.12
C VAL A 306 8.99 22.11 12.99
N LEU A 307 7.87 21.44 13.30
CA LEU A 307 7.00 20.85 12.28
C LEU A 307 6.38 21.91 11.36
N GLY A 308 5.95 23.05 11.91
CA GLY A 308 5.44 24.17 11.12
C GLY A 308 6.48 24.72 10.14
N CYS A 309 7.69 25.02 10.61
CA CYS A 309 8.77 25.53 9.77
C CYS A 309 9.24 24.52 8.73
N THR A 310 9.32 23.23 9.06
CA THR A 310 9.70 22.18 8.10
C THR A 310 8.65 22.03 6.99
N MET A 311 7.35 21.99 7.32
CA MET A 311 6.27 21.93 6.32
C MET A 311 6.24 23.18 5.43
N PHE A 312 6.46 24.37 6.01
CA PHE A 312 6.56 25.62 5.26
C PHE A 312 7.77 25.62 4.30
N GLY A 313 8.92 25.15 4.77
CA GLY A 313 10.14 25.01 3.97
C GLY A 313 9.96 24.02 2.81
N LEU A 314 9.37 22.85 3.07
CA LEU A 314 9.03 21.87 2.04
C LEU A 314 8.06 22.45 1.01
N GLY A 315 7.03 23.19 1.46
CA GLY A 315 6.09 23.88 0.58
C GLY A 315 6.76 24.92 -0.33
N MET A 316 7.69 25.72 0.21
CA MET A 316 8.46 26.69 -0.57
C MET A 316 9.38 26.04 -1.60
N VAL A 317 10.11 24.99 -1.23
CA VAL A 317 10.97 24.24 -2.16
C VAL A 317 10.13 23.66 -3.28
N ARG A 318 8.97 23.07 -2.97
CA ARG A 318 8.05 22.50 -3.96
C ARG A 318 7.47 23.56 -4.89
N ARG A 319 7.01 24.69 -4.36
CA ARG A 319 6.48 25.79 -5.17
C ARG A 319 7.54 26.32 -6.16
N LYS A 320 8.81 26.39 -5.74
CA LYS A 320 9.93 26.75 -6.64
C LYS A 320 10.20 25.70 -7.72
N VAL A 321 10.06 24.41 -7.41
CA VAL A 321 10.24 23.33 -8.40
C VAL A 321 9.09 23.31 -9.40
N LEU A 322 7.85 23.48 -8.93
CA LEU A 322 6.65 23.55 -9.76
C LEU A 322 6.66 24.80 -10.67
N SER A 323 7.03 25.99 -10.17
CA SER A 323 7.12 27.19 -11.03
C SER A 323 8.22 27.04 -12.07
N LYS A 324 9.38 26.46 -11.75
CA LYS A 324 10.43 26.17 -12.75
C LYS A 324 10.01 25.17 -13.82
N LEU A 325 9.17 24.18 -13.47
CA LEU A 325 8.63 23.22 -14.45
C LEU A 325 7.54 23.85 -15.34
N GLN A 326 6.84 24.86 -14.85
CA GLN A 326 5.87 25.65 -15.62
C GLN A 326 6.57 26.70 -16.50
N GLU A 327 7.53 27.43 -15.95
CA GLU A 327 8.40 28.37 -16.68
C GLU A 327 9.18 27.66 -17.79
N GLY A 328 9.70 26.43 -17.57
CA GLY A 328 10.36 25.65 -18.63
C GLY A 328 9.42 25.05 -19.69
N LYS A 329 8.10 25.04 -19.45
CA LYS A 329 7.08 24.73 -20.46
C LYS A 329 6.67 26.00 -21.22
N GLU A 330 6.51 27.11 -20.51
CA GLU A 330 6.25 28.43 -21.10
C GLU A 330 7.45 28.96 -21.89
N GLU A 331 8.70 28.63 -21.55
CA GLU A 331 9.88 28.96 -22.37
C GLU A 331 9.96 28.10 -23.63
N LYS A 332 9.44 26.86 -23.61
CA LYS A 332 9.35 26.01 -24.82
C LYS A 332 8.19 26.40 -25.73
N GLU A 333 7.11 26.95 -25.19
CA GLU A 333 6.00 27.53 -25.96
C GLU A 333 6.29 28.98 -26.37
N GLY A 334 7.08 29.73 -25.59
CA GLY A 334 7.46 31.12 -25.80
C GLY A 334 8.71 31.32 -26.65
N SER A 335 9.56 30.30 -26.82
CA SER A 335 10.72 30.37 -27.72
C SER A 335 10.36 30.28 -29.22
N VAL A 336 9.07 30.19 -29.57
CA VAL A 336 8.61 30.20 -30.97
C VAL A 336 8.33 31.62 -31.50
N GLU A 337 8.26 32.65 -30.64
CA GLU A 337 7.85 34.00 -31.08
C GLU A 337 8.95 35.08 -31.07
N THR A 338 10.24 34.77 -30.95
CA THR A 338 11.26 35.80 -31.17
C THR A 338 12.60 35.23 -31.64
N GLY A 339 12.72 35.01 -32.95
CA GLY A 339 13.97 34.67 -33.62
C GLY A 339 13.82 34.77 -35.12
N GLU A 340 14.40 35.83 -35.69
CA GLU A 340 14.48 36.11 -37.13
C GLU A 340 14.97 34.91 -37.96
N SER A 341 14.26 34.65 -39.07
CA SER A 341 14.75 34.07 -40.33
C SER A 341 15.95 33.12 -40.28
N GLY A 342 15.64 31.83 -40.22
CA GLY A 342 16.45 30.75 -40.76
C GLY A 342 15.52 29.62 -41.22
N GLU A 343 15.50 29.32 -42.51
CA GLU A 343 14.84 28.11 -43.02
C GLU A 343 15.38 26.88 -42.26
N PRO A 344 14.52 26.02 -41.67
CA PRO A 344 14.99 24.78 -41.09
C PRO A 344 15.47 23.83 -42.20
N LEU A 345 16.59 23.15 -41.94
CA LEU A 345 17.11 22.14 -42.87
C LEU A 345 16.07 21.01 -43.09
N PRO A 346 15.96 20.47 -44.31
CA PRO A 346 15.00 19.41 -44.61
C PRO A 346 15.25 18.18 -43.74
N GLY A 347 14.22 17.71 -43.01
CA GLY A 347 14.28 16.45 -42.24
C GLY A 347 14.50 16.60 -40.72
N SER A 348 14.34 17.80 -40.15
CA SER A 348 14.40 17.99 -38.70
C SER A 348 13.16 17.44 -37.99
N THR A 349 13.32 16.99 -36.73
CA THR A 349 12.21 16.50 -35.90
C THR A 349 11.12 17.56 -35.69
N GLU A 350 11.46 18.87 -35.79
CA GLU A 350 10.48 19.97 -35.75
C GLU A 350 9.56 19.99 -36.98
N GLU A 351 10.08 19.69 -38.17
CA GLU A 351 9.28 19.62 -39.41
C GLU A 351 8.28 18.45 -39.35
N VAL A 352 8.74 17.29 -38.86
CA VAL A 352 7.91 16.10 -38.64
C VAL A 352 6.87 16.32 -37.55
N THR A 353 7.19 17.08 -36.50
CA THR A 353 6.24 17.39 -35.42
C THR A 353 5.19 18.41 -35.87
N ARG A 354 5.54 19.37 -36.72
CA ARG A 354 4.56 20.28 -37.37
C ARG A 354 3.65 19.56 -38.36
N LEU A 355 4.13 18.49 -39.00
CA LEU A 355 3.28 17.60 -39.82
C LEU A 355 2.30 16.76 -38.98
N LEU A 356 2.53 16.64 -37.67
CA LEU A 356 1.72 15.82 -36.74
C LEU A 356 0.73 16.64 -35.91
N SER A 357 0.71 17.97 -35.99
CA SER A 357 -0.37 18.77 -35.41
C SER A 357 -1.63 18.59 -36.25
N LEU A 358 -2.54 17.72 -35.79
CA LEU A 358 -3.87 17.54 -36.38
C LEU A 358 -4.65 18.85 -36.24
N ASP A 359 -4.88 19.53 -37.36
CA ASP A 359 -5.84 20.62 -37.44
C ASP A 359 -7.24 20.05 -37.14
N THR A 360 -7.91 20.56 -36.10
CA THR A 360 -9.25 20.07 -35.71
C THR A 360 -10.32 20.33 -36.77
N LEU A 361 -10.09 21.30 -37.65
CA LEU A 361 -10.96 21.70 -38.76
C LEU A 361 -10.10 22.38 -39.83
N GLU A 362 -10.11 21.83 -41.05
CA GLU A 362 -9.37 22.33 -42.20
C GLU A 362 -10.35 22.60 -43.36
N LEU A 363 -10.17 23.73 -44.03
CA LEU A 363 -10.90 24.12 -45.24
C LEU A 363 -9.91 24.14 -46.40
N GLU A 364 -9.99 23.12 -47.24
CA GLU A 364 -9.19 23.03 -48.46
C GLU A 364 -9.90 23.73 -49.63
N VAL A 365 -9.15 24.52 -50.39
CA VAL A 365 -9.69 25.39 -51.44
C VAL A 365 -8.98 25.10 -52.76
N GLY A 366 -9.76 24.96 -53.84
CA GLY A 366 -9.23 24.81 -55.21
C GLY A 366 -8.55 26.09 -55.70
N TYR A 367 -7.64 25.97 -56.68
CA TYR A 367 -6.75 27.06 -57.11
C TYR A 367 -7.49 28.33 -57.58
N GLU A 368 -8.67 28.23 -58.22
CA GLU A 368 -9.41 29.41 -58.69
C GLU A 368 -10.10 30.17 -57.54
N LEU A 369 -10.39 29.47 -56.44
CA LEU A 369 -11.04 30.03 -55.25
C LEU A 369 -10.05 30.69 -54.28
N VAL A 370 -8.74 30.59 -54.51
CA VAL A 370 -7.70 31.26 -53.70
C VAL A 370 -7.89 32.78 -53.72
N SER A 371 -8.38 33.32 -54.84
CA SER A 371 -8.74 34.74 -54.99
C SER A 371 -9.84 35.24 -54.04
N LEU A 372 -10.65 34.34 -53.48
CA LEU A 372 -11.66 34.65 -52.46
C LEU A 372 -11.12 34.59 -51.03
N VAL A 373 -9.90 34.09 -50.86
CA VAL A 373 -9.21 33.92 -49.57
C VAL A 373 -8.15 35.00 -49.38
N GLU A 374 -7.39 35.34 -50.42
CA GLU A 374 -6.33 36.35 -50.37
C GLU A 374 -6.83 37.77 -50.73
N GLY A 375 -6.29 38.80 -50.07
CA GLY A 375 -6.49 40.20 -50.48
C GLY A 375 -7.80 40.88 -50.07
N GLY A 376 -8.48 40.40 -49.01
CA GLY A 376 -9.70 41.04 -48.48
C GLY A 376 -11.01 40.36 -48.90
N GLY A 377 -10.98 39.07 -49.22
CA GLY A 377 -12.17 38.28 -49.53
C GLY A 377 -13.08 38.06 -48.33
N ASP A 378 -14.39 38.02 -48.60
CA ASP A 378 -15.49 37.91 -47.60
C ASP A 378 -15.44 36.61 -46.78
N LEU A 379 -14.68 35.59 -47.21
CA LEU A 379 -14.68 34.26 -46.60
C LEU A 379 -14.18 34.27 -45.14
N ILE A 380 -13.12 35.01 -44.84
CA ILE A 380 -12.55 35.07 -43.48
C ILE A 380 -13.55 35.73 -42.51
N ASP A 381 -14.20 36.80 -42.94
CA ASP A 381 -15.19 37.51 -42.13
C ASP A 381 -16.49 36.71 -41.99
N ARG A 382 -16.88 35.95 -43.01
CA ARG A 382 -18.00 34.99 -42.98
C ARG A 382 -17.73 33.87 -41.97
N ILE A 383 -16.53 33.29 -41.97
CA ILE A 383 -16.10 32.26 -41.00
C ILE A 383 -16.14 32.82 -39.58
N ARG A 384 -15.62 34.03 -39.37
CA ARG A 384 -15.66 34.68 -38.05
C ARG A 384 -17.10 34.89 -37.57
N SER A 385 -17.99 35.30 -38.46
CA SER A 385 -19.42 35.50 -38.17
C SER A 385 -20.13 34.18 -37.83
N LEU A 386 -19.86 33.11 -38.60
CA LEU A 386 -20.39 31.78 -38.33
C LEU A 386 -19.92 31.23 -36.98
N ARG A 387 -18.63 31.35 -36.66
CA ARG A 387 -18.11 30.91 -35.35
C ARG A 387 -18.83 31.62 -34.20
N ARG A 388 -19.14 32.91 -34.35
CA ARG A 388 -19.91 33.68 -33.37
C ARG A 388 -21.36 33.20 -33.27
N GLN A 389 -22.00 32.91 -34.39
CA GLN A 389 -23.37 32.39 -34.42
C GLN A 389 -23.45 31.01 -33.76
N PHE A 390 -22.53 30.10 -34.07
CA PHE A 390 -22.47 28.78 -33.43
C PHE A 390 -22.27 28.85 -31.91
N ALA A 391 -21.44 29.78 -31.44
CA ALA A 391 -21.26 30.00 -30.01
C ALA A 391 -22.55 30.47 -29.31
N VAL A 392 -23.39 31.26 -30.00
CA VAL A 392 -24.64 31.79 -29.45
C VAL A 392 -25.79 30.78 -29.56
N GLU A 393 -25.93 30.07 -30.67
CA GLU A 393 -27.05 29.13 -30.91
C GLU A 393 -26.83 27.75 -30.28
N TYR A 394 -25.59 27.24 -30.28
CA TYR A 394 -25.28 25.87 -29.86
C TYR A 394 -24.41 25.80 -28.59
N GLY A 395 -23.95 26.92 -28.07
CA GLY A 395 -23.27 27.00 -26.76
C GLY A 395 -21.83 26.48 -26.72
N PHE A 396 -21.18 26.29 -27.86
CA PHE A 396 -19.76 25.91 -27.93
C PHE A 396 -18.98 26.74 -28.95
N ILE A 397 -17.69 26.96 -28.69
CA ILE A 397 -16.81 27.76 -29.54
C ILE A 397 -16.14 26.83 -30.56
N VAL A 398 -16.46 27.02 -31.84
CA VAL A 398 -15.79 26.30 -32.93
C VAL A 398 -14.30 26.65 -32.93
N PRO A 399 -13.37 25.67 -32.99
CA PRO A 399 -11.93 25.91 -33.03
C PRO A 399 -11.51 26.73 -34.27
N PRO A 400 -10.28 27.28 -34.31
CA PRO A 400 -9.78 27.95 -35.51
C PRO A 400 -9.79 27.00 -36.71
N ILE A 401 -10.21 27.51 -37.87
CA ILE A 401 -10.25 26.77 -39.13
C ILE A 401 -9.02 27.18 -39.93
N HIS A 402 -8.14 26.22 -40.24
CA HIS A 402 -7.02 26.47 -41.15
C HIS A 402 -7.53 26.39 -42.59
N ILE A 403 -7.12 27.35 -43.42
CA ILE A 403 -7.44 27.37 -44.85
C ILE A 403 -6.17 26.99 -45.61
N ARG A 404 -6.24 25.96 -46.45
CA ARG A 404 -5.12 25.55 -47.30
C ARG A 404 -5.56 25.46 -48.76
N ASP A 405 -4.67 25.83 -49.67
CA ASP A 405 -4.83 25.56 -51.08
C ASP A 405 -4.49 24.10 -51.38
N ASN A 406 -5.35 23.40 -52.13
CA ASN A 406 -5.10 22.03 -52.54
C ASN A 406 -5.21 21.89 -54.07
N VAL A 407 -4.06 21.76 -54.71
CA VAL A 407 -3.90 21.61 -56.17
C VAL A 407 -4.48 20.29 -56.69
N ARG A 408 -4.82 19.34 -55.80
CA ARG A 408 -5.47 18.07 -56.17
C ARG A 408 -6.99 18.18 -56.24
N LEU A 409 -7.57 19.26 -55.74
CA LEU A 409 -9.00 19.53 -55.88
C LEU A 409 -9.30 20.06 -57.29
N ASN A 410 -10.55 19.91 -57.72
CA ASN A 410 -10.99 20.56 -58.94
C ASN A 410 -10.78 22.08 -58.82
N PRO A 411 -10.56 22.80 -59.94
CA PRO A 411 -10.23 24.22 -59.92
C PRO A 411 -11.22 25.09 -59.14
N THR A 412 -12.50 24.69 -59.12
CA THR A 412 -13.63 25.28 -58.40
C THR A 412 -14.17 24.39 -57.29
#